data_AF-A0AAD5CDQ5-F1
#
_entry.id   AF-A0AAD5CDQ5-F1
#
_cell.length_a   1.000
_cell.length_b   1.000
_cell.length_c   1.000
_cell.angle_alpha   90.00
_cell.angle_beta   90.00
_cell.angle_gamma   90.00
#
_symmetry.space_group_name_H-M   'P 1'
#
loop_
_entity.id
_entity.type
_entity.pdbx_description
1 polymer ?
#
loop_
_entity_poly.entity_id
_entity_poly.type
_entity_poly.pdbx_seq_one_letter_code
_entity_poly.pdbx_strand_id
1 'polypeptide(L)'
;MSTTTGHVIRCKAAVAWEAGKPLVIEEVEVAPPQKHEVRIKILFTSLCHTDVYFWEAKGQNPVFPRILGHEAGGVVESVGEGVTDLQPGDHVLPVFTGECKECAHCKSEESNMCDLLRINTDRGVMLHDQKSRFSINGKPIFHFVGTSTFSEYTVVHVGCLAKINPDAPLDKVCVLSCGISTGLGATLNVAKPKKGSSVAVFGLGAVGLAAAEGARIAGASRIIGVDLNANRFELAKKFGVTEFVNPKDYKKPVQEVIAEMTNGGVDRSVECTGHIDAMISAFECVHDGWGVAVLVGVPHKDAVFKTSPMNLLNERTLKGTFFGNYKPRSDIPSVVEKYMNKRSNTSMSTTTSQVIRCKAAVAWEAGKPLVIEEVEVAPPQKHEVRIKILFTSLCHTDVYFWEAKAAEGARIAGASRIIGVDLNANRFELAKKFGVTEFVNPKDYKKPVQEVIAEMTNGGVDRSVECTGHIDAMISAFECVHDGWGVAVLVGVPHKDAMFKTSPMNLLNERTLKGTFFGNYKPRSDIPSVVEKYMNKELELEKFITHEVPFSEINKAFDLMLKGEGLRCIIRMDA
;
A
#
# COMPACT_ATOMS: atom_id res chain seq x y z
N MET A 1 31.51 10.47 32.72
CA MET A 1 30.27 9.67 32.72
C MET A 1 29.20 10.45 33.47
N SER A 2 27.91 10.20 33.22
CA SER A 2 26.83 10.82 33.99
C SER A 2 26.83 10.27 35.43
N THR A 3 26.48 11.10 36.41
CA THR A 3 26.40 10.69 37.83
C THR A 3 25.28 9.69 38.11
N THR A 4 24.33 9.52 37.17
CA THR A 4 23.22 8.56 37.27
C THR A 4 23.44 7.28 36.46
N THR A 5 24.55 7.15 35.72
CA THR A 5 24.84 5.95 34.91
C THR A 5 24.90 4.70 35.80
N GLY A 6 24.18 3.64 35.41
CA GLY A 6 24.09 2.39 36.18
C GLY A 6 23.19 2.43 37.43
N HIS A 7 22.69 3.60 37.81
CA HIS A 7 21.82 3.79 38.97
C HIS A 7 20.35 4.01 38.56
N VAL A 8 19.41 3.76 39.49
CA VAL A 8 18.00 4.13 39.33
C VAL A 8 17.88 5.66 39.41
N ILE A 9 17.14 6.25 38.48
CA ILE A 9 16.75 7.67 38.53
C ILE A 9 15.37 7.77 39.18
N ARG A 10 15.14 8.81 39.99
CA ARG A 10 13.79 9.23 40.39
C ARG A 10 13.44 10.52 39.68
N CYS A 11 12.27 10.56 39.04
CA CYS A 11 11.81 11.70 38.27
C CYS A 11 10.28 11.72 38.15
N LYS A 12 9.72 12.79 37.59
CA LYS A 12 8.27 12.92 37.38
C LYS A 12 7.81 12.21 36.12
N ALA A 13 6.65 11.56 36.20
CA ALA A 13 5.92 11.03 35.05
C ALA A 13 4.41 11.19 35.21
N ALA A 14 3.69 11.26 34.09
CA ALA A 14 2.23 11.26 34.05
C ALA A 14 1.72 9.82 33.90
N VAL A 15 1.25 9.25 35.01
CA VAL A 15 0.79 7.85 35.09
C VAL A 15 -0.70 7.77 34.78
N ALA A 16 -1.07 6.95 33.81
CA ALA A 16 -2.44 6.49 33.61
C ALA A 16 -2.68 5.30 34.55
N TRP A 17 -3.43 5.52 35.63
CA TRP A 17 -3.79 4.47 36.59
C TRP A 17 -4.97 3.60 36.11
N GLU A 18 -5.92 4.21 35.40
CA GLU A 18 -7.17 3.60 34.92
C GLU A 18 -7.57 4.20 33.56
N ALA A 19 -8.34 3.45 32.76
CA ALA A 19 -8.84 3.92 31.48
C ALA A 19 -9.80 5.13 31.65
N GLY A 20 -9.58 6.18 30.85
CA GLY A 20 -10.42 7.39 30.85
C GLY A 20 -10.38 8.24 32.13
N LYS A 21 -9.48 7.95 33.08
CA LYS A 21 -9.26 8.78 34.29
C LYS A 21 -8.12 9.78 34.07
N PRO A 22 -8.19 11.01 34.64
CA PRO A 22 -7.10 11.97 34.54
C PRO A 22 -5.73 11.37 34.93
N LEU A 23 -4.69 11.70 34.18
CA LEU A 23 -3.33 11.27 34.48
C LEU A 23 -2.85 11.90 35.79
N VAL A 24 -2.14 11.13 36.63
CA VAL A 24 -1.57 11.62 37.89
C VAL A 24 -0.07 11.86 37.70
N ILE A 25 0.45 12.99 38.21
CA ILE A 25 1.88 13.27 38.22
C ILE A 25 2.51 12.60 39.44
N GLU A 26 3.28 11.54 39.21
CA GLU A 26 3.91 10.72 40.24
C GLU A 26 5.44 10.93 40.23
N GLU A 27 6.11 10.67 41.36
CA GLU A 27 7.56 10.37 41.35
C GLU A 27 7.75 8.88 41.03
N VAL A 28 8.36 8.58 39.89
CA VAL A 28 8.62 7.22 39.41
C VAL A 28 10.10 6.86 39.47
N GLU A 29 10.37 5.58 39.68
CA GLU A 29 11.70 4.98 39.68
C GLU A 29 12.00 4.44 38.27
N VAL A 30 13.01 5.01 37.61
CA VAL A 30 13.46 4.65 36.25
C VAL A 30 14.76 3.86 36.34
N ALA A 31 14.68 2.57 36.06
CA ALA A 31 15.81 1.64 36.07
C ALA A 31 16.92 2.06 35.07
N PRO A 32 18.18 1.63 35.29
CA PRO A 32 19.22 1.75 34.26
C PRO A 32 18.90 0.88 33.02
N PRO A 33 19.41 1.25 31.84
CA PRO A 33 19.20 0.48 30.61
C PRO A 33 19.94 -0.86 30.64
N GLN A 34 19.28 -1.93 30.18
CA GLN A 34 19.87 -3.24 29.96
C GLN A 34 20.38 -3.41 28.52
N LYS A 35 20.73 -4.64 28.12
CA LYS A 35 21.30 -4.97 26.81
C LYS A 35 20.43 -4.49 25.64
N HIS A 36 21.04 -3.76 24.70
CA HIS A 36 20.42 -3.08 23.57
C HIS A 36 19.35 -2.02 23.94
N GLU A 37 19.37 -1.51 25.17
CA GLU A 37 18.51 -0.43 25.64
C GLU A 37 19.29 0.87 25.83
N VAL A 38 18.58 1.99 25.76
CA VAL A 38 19.10 3.35 25.94
C VAL A 38 18.17 4.11 26.87
N ARG A 39 18.72 4.77 27.89
CA ARG A 39 17.98 5.69 28.76
C ARG A 39 18.17 7.11 28.26
N ILE A 40 17.06 7.77 27.97
CA ILE A 40 17.02 9.13 27.44
C ILE A 40 16.38 10.07 28.46
N LYS A 41 16.91 11.29 28.56
CA LYS A 41 16.23 12.42 29.19
C LYS A 41 15.31 13.05 28.16
N ILE A 42 14.00 13.07 28.43
CA ILE A 42 13.04 13.80 27.61
C ILE A 42 13.17 15.29 27.95
N LEU A 43 13.24 16.13 26.92
CA LEU A 43 13.20 17.59 27.08
C LEU A 43 11.86 18.16 26.60
N PHE A 44 11.31 17.58 25.52
CA PHE A 44 10.00 17.95 24.98
C PHE A 44 9.24 16.70 24.55
N THR A 45 7.93 16.68 24.80
CA THR A 45 7.01 15.62 24.40
C THR A 45 5.71 16.23 23.91
N SER A 46 5.08 15.61 22.90
CA SER A 46 3.77 16.00 22.37
C SER A 46 2.77 14.86 22.48
N LEU A 47 1.50 15.21 22.37
CA LEU A 47 0.36 14.30 22.51
C LEU A 47 -0.44 14.32 21.21
N CYS A 48 -0.84 13.15 20.72
CA CYS A 48 -1.76 13.04 19.60
C CYS A 48 -2.93 12.10 19.90
N HIS A 49 -3.82 11.89 18.93
CA HIS A 49 -5.04 11.10 19.12
C HIS A 49 -4.76 9.64 19.53
N THR A 50 -3.60 9.10 19.17
CA THR A 50 -3.16 7.75 19.57
C THR A 50 -3.07 7.61 21.10
N ASP A 51 -2.49 8.59 21.80
CA ASP A 51 -2.37 8.56 23.27
C ASP A 51 -3.76 8.59 23.92
N VAL A 52 -4.67 9.42 23.39
CA VAL A 52 -6.06 9.53 23.86
C VAL A 52 -6.83 8.22 23.64
N TYR A 53 -6.67 7.60 22.47
CA TYR A 53 -7.36 6.35 22.14
C TYR A 53 -6.95 5.19 23.06
N PHE A 54 -5.66 5.04 23.35
CA PHE A 54 -5.17 4.03 24.30
C PHE A 54 -5.43 4.40 25.77
N TRP A 55 -5.53 5.69 26.09
CA TRP A 55 -5.98 6.17 27.40
C TRP A 55 -7.46 5.83 27.66
N GLU A 56 -8.35 5.98 26.67
CA GLU A 56 -9.74 5.55 26.80
C GLU A 56 -9.92 4.02 26.75
N ALA A 57 -8.95 3.28 26.20
CA ALA A 57 -8.94 1.83 26.03
C ALA A 57 -10.15 1.22 25.28
N LYS A 58 -10.93 2.04 24.54
CA LYS A 58 -12.17 1.61 23.86
C LYS A 58 -11.87 0.61 22.74
N GLY A 59 -12.27 -0.63 22.94
CA GLY A 59 -12.14 -1.72 21.97
C GLY A 59 -10.76 -2.41 21.95
N GLN A 60 -9.84 -1.99 22.82
CA GLN A 60 -8.46 -2.47 22.96
C GLN A 60 -8.29 -3.31 24.24
N ASN A 61 -7.17 -4.03 24.36
CA ASN A 61 -6.78 -4.68 25.61
C ASN A 61 -6.31 -3.60 26.62
N PRO A 62 -6.91 -3.50 27.83
CA PRO A 62 -6.52 -2.51 28.82
C PRO A 62 -5.24 -2.93 29.55
N VAL A 63 -4.17 -2.15 29.40
CA VAL A 63 -2.87 -2.37 30.05
C VAL A 63 -2.56 -1.19 30.96
N PHE A 64 -2.81 -1.33 32.26
CA PHE A 64 -2.66 -0.27 33.27
C PHE A 64 -2.07 -0.85 34.58
N PRO A 65 -1.38 -0.05 35.42
CA PRO A 65 -1.01 1.35 35.18
C PRO A 65 0.09 1.48 34.12
N ARG A 66 0.09 2.56 33.33
CA ARG A 66 1.10 2.80 32.28
C ARG A 66 1.49 4.27 32.14
N ILE A 67 2.67 4.54 31.61
CA ILE A 67 3.08 5.88 31.15
C ILE A 67 2.88 5.95 29.63
N LEU A 68 2.13 6.95 29.17
CA LEU A 68 1.80 7.19 27.76
C LEU A 68 2.84 8.10 27.09
N GLY A 69 2.53 8.60 25.88
CA GLY A 69 3.40 9.47 25.10
C GLY A 69 4.32 8.70 24.18
N HIS A 70 4.31 9.08 22.91
CA HIS A 70 5.13 8.47 21.85
C HIS A 70 5.74 9.49 20.87
N GLU A 71 5.53 10.78 21.11
CA GLU A 71 6.14 11.89 20.37
C GLU A 71 7.09 12.67 21.28
N ALA A 72 8.39 12.76 20.96
CA ALA A 72 9.34 13.48 21.82
C ALA A 72 10.68 13.85 21.15
N GLY A 73 11.38 14.77 21.79
CA GLY A 73 12.80 15.07 21.57
C GLY A 73 13.57 15.04 22.90
N GLY A 74 14.74 14.41 22.90
CA GLY A 74 15.52 14.20 24.12
C GLY A 74 17.01 13.99 23.87
N VAL A 75 17.73 13.73 24.96
CA VAL A 75 19.19 13.53 24.98
C VAL A 75 19.52 12.21 25.66
N VAL A 76 20.44 11.43 25.11
CA VAL A 76 20.89 10.16 25.73
C VAL A 76 21.59 10.45 27.06
N GLU A 77 21.15 9.80 28.15
CA GLU A 77 21.78 9.86 29.48
C GLU A 77 22.75 8.70 29.69
N SER A 78 22.33 7.48 29.35
CA SER A 78 23.16 6.28 29.40
C SER A 78 22.70 5.23 28.41
N VAL A 79 23.61 4.32 28.05
CA VAL A 79 23.38 3.20 27.14
C VAL A 79 23.72 1.89 27.85
N GLY A 80 23.00 0.82 27.53
CA GLY A 80 23.29 -0.52 28.03
C GLY A 80 24.24 -1.31 27.14
N GLU A 81 24.47 -2.58 27.50
CA GLU A 81 25.38 -3.48 26.78
C GLU A 81 25.00 -3.63 25.30
N GLY A 82 25.98 -3.62 24.39
CA GLY A 82 25.74 -3.87 22.97
C GLY A 82 25.05 -2.72 22.22
N VAL A 83 25.01 -1.51 22.78
CA VAL A 83 24.75 -0.26 22.05
C VAL A 83 26.09 0.31 21.59
N THR A 84 26.21 0.66 20.31
CA THR A 84 27.49 1.08 19.68
C THR A 84 27.42 2.34 18.83
N ASP A 85 26.22 2.77 18.39
CA ASP A 85 26.02 3.96 17.54
C ASP A 85 25.40 5.16 18.27
N LEU A 86 25.05 5.00 19.54
CA LEU A 86 24.57 6.05 20.44
C LEU A 86 25.47 6.16 21.68
N GLN A 87 25.67 7.38 22.15
CA GLN A 87 26.45 7.70 23.35
C GLN A 87 25.76 8.81 24.19
N PRO A 88 26.06 8.92 25.49
CA PRO A 88 25.58 10.02 26.32
C PRO A 88 25.86 11.39 25.72
N GLY A 89 24.85 12.26 25.68
CA GLY A 89 24.89 13.57 25.04
C GLY A 89 24.35 13.60 23.60
N ASP A 90 24.12 12.47 22.94
CA ASP A 90 23.48 12.45 21.62
C ASP A 90 22.02 12.96 21.68
N HIS A 91 21.66 13.85 20.76
CA HIS A 91 20.28 14.29 20.55
C HIS A 91 19.52 13.24 19.73
N VAL A 92 18.34 12.84 20.21
CA VAL A 92 17.59 11.70 19.67
C VAL A 92 16.07 11.93 19.70
N LEU A 93 15.38 11.30 18.74
CA LEU A 93 13.92 11.16 18.71
C LEU A 93 13.56 9.68 18.97
N PRO A 94 12.78 9.34 20.02
CA PRO A 94 12.18 8.03 20.17
C PRO A 94 10.98 7.84 19.24
N VAL A 95 10.92 6.69 18.57
CA VAL A 95 9.88 6.32 17.60
C VAL A 95 9.23 4.99 18.02
N PHE A 96 7.91 4.90 17.92
CA PHE A 96 7.09 3.75 18.34
C PHE A 96 7.22 2.50 17.44
N THR A 97 7.96 2.62 16.35
CA THR A 97 8.46 1.53 15.50
C THR A 97 9.96 1.75 15.31
N GLY A 98 10.72 0.68 15.11
CA GLY A 98 12.19 0.72 15.10
C GLY A 98 12.83 -0.13 14.02
N GLU A 99 14.16 -0.14 14.01
CA GLU A 99 15.00 -0.76 12.97
C GLU A 99 16.06 -1.67 13.61
N CYS A 100 15.85 -2.99 13.53
CA CYS A 100 16.79 -3.98 14.08
C CYS A 100 17.96 -4.32 13.13
N LYS A 101 17.93 -3.82 11.89
CA LYS A 101 18.88 -4.07 10.78
C LYS A 101 18.98 -5.53 10.28
N GLU A 102 18.66 -6.53 11.12
CA GLU A 102 18.88 -7.94 10.77
C GLU A 102 17.70 -8.68 10.12
N CYS A 103 16.46 -8.24 10.32
CA CYS A 103 15.29 -8.95 9.80
C CYS A 103 15.01 -8.65 8.31
N ALA A 104 14.18 -9.47 7.66
CA ALA A 104 13.87 -9.35 6.23
C ALA A 104 13.30 -7.95 5.88
N HIS A 105 12.34 -7.47 6.68
CA HIS A 105 11.79 -6.11 6.55
C HIS A 105 12.83 -4.99 6.66
N CYS A 106 13.86 -5.14 7.50
CA CYS A 106 14.93 -4.14 7.60
C CYS A 106 15.89 -4.17 6.41
N LYS A 107 16.15 -5.37 5.86
CA LYS A 107 17.07 -5.60 4.73
C LYS A 107 16.43 -5.30 3.36
N SER A 108 15.12 -5.45 3.22
CA SER A 108 14.36 -5.03 2.03
C SER A 108 14.35 -3.50 1.88
N GLU A 109 14.49 -2.98 0.66
CA GLU A 109 14.30 -1.54 0.37
C GLU A 109 12.82 -1.15 0.26
N GLU A 110 11.89 -2.12 0.21
CA GLU A 110 10.47 -1.85 -0.07
C GLU A 110 9.61 -1.56 1.20
N SER A 111 10.09 -1.84 2.42
CA SER A 111 9.30 -1.66 3.66
C SER A 111 10.10 -1.11 4.85
N ASN A 112 9.38 -0.57 5.84
CA ASN A 112 9.93 -0.19 7.16
C ASN A 112 9.49 -1.09 8.33
N MET A 113 8.71 -2.15 8.07
CA MET A 113 7.92 -2.90 9.06
C MET A 113 8.71 -3.95 9.87
N CYS A 114 9.80 -3.54 10.54
CA CYS A 114 10.72 -4.41 11.28
C CYS A 114 10.05 -5.45 12.22
N ASP A 115 10.24 -6.75 11.99
CA ASP A 115 9.65 -7.85 12.77
C ASP A 115 9.77 -7.71 14.30
N LEU A 116 10.96 -7.34 14.77
CA LEU A 116 11.30 -7.27 16.20
C LEU A 116 10.81 -5.97 16.87
N LEU A 117 10.92 -4.85 16.16
CA LEU A 117 10.76 -3.51 16.71
C LEU A 117 9.57 -2.73 16.13
N ARG A 118 8.76 -3.33 15.26
CA ARG A 118 7.45 -2.80 14.85
C ARG A 118 6.56 -2.54 16.06
N ILE A 119 5.53 -1.72 15.86
CA ILE A 119 4.56 -1.43 16.90
C ILE A 119 3.94 -2.73 17.44
N ASN A 120 3.77 -2.79 18.76
CA ASN A 120 3.00 -3.82 19.43
C ASN A 120 2.27 -3.12 20.58
N THR A 121 0.94 -3.16 20.55
CA THR A 121 0.03 -2.43 21.44
C THR A 121 -0.03 -3.04 22.84
N ASP A 122 0.11 -4.36 22.91
CA ASP A 122 0.10 -5.17 24.14
C ASP A 122 1.48 -5.21 24.83
N ARG A 123 2.56 -4.86 24.11
CA ARG A 123 3.94 -4.81 24.64
C ARG A 123 4.12 -3.67 25.65
N GLY A 124 3.78 -3.95 26.90
CA GLY A 124 4.03 -3.09 28.07
C GLY A 124 5.40 -3.25 28.74
N VAL A 125 6.31 -4.08 28.18
CA VAL A 125 7.60 -4.46 28.79
C VAL A 125 8.75 -4.50 27.78
N MET A 126 9.98 -4.49 28.28
CA MET A 126 11.21 -4.57 27.47
C MET A 126 11.48 -6.00 26.99
N LEU A 127 12.05 -6.13 25.80
CA LEU A 127 12.25 -7.43 25.15
C LEU A 127 13.27 -8.33 25.87
N HIS A 128 14.30 -7.73 26.49
CA HIS A 128 15.43 -8.46 27.05
C HIS A 128 15.08 -9.34 28.25
N ASP A 129 14.34 -8.80 29.23
CA ASP A 129 14.01 -9.49 30.48
C ASP A 129 12.50 -9.60 30.77
N GLN A 130 11.66 -9.18 29.80
CA GLN A 130 10.19 -9.15 29.89
C GLN A 130 9.64 -8.36 31.09
N LYS A 131 10.38 -7.33 31.54
CA LYS A 131 9.98 -6.45 32.64
C LYS A 131 9.88 -4.99 32.18
N SER A 132 9.23 -4.17 32.98
CA SER A 132 9.28 -2.72 32.80
C SER A 132 10.64 -2.14 33.23
N ARG A 133 10.83 -0.84 32.97
CA ARG A 133 11.89 -0.01 33.54
C ARG A 133 11.34 1.07 34.48
N PHE A 134 10.02 1.12 34.67
CA PHE A 134 9.32 2.03 35.58
C PHE A 134 8.72 1.29 36.77
N SER A 135 8.88 1.84 37.98
CA SER A 135 8.15 1.41 39.17
C SER A 135 7.75 2.56 40.10
N ILE A 136 6.78 2.31 40.97
CA ILE A 136 6.53 3.09 42.19
C ILE A 136 6.54 2.11 43.36
N ASN A 137 7.42 2.32 44.34
CA ASN A 137 7.58 1.46 45.52
C ASN A 137 7.72 -0.04 45.13
N GLY A 138 8.53 -0.31 44.10
CA GLY A 138 8.74 -1.66 43.56
C GLY A 138 7.57 -2.27 42.75
N LYS A 139 6.40 -1.62 42.67
CA LYS A 139 5.30 -2.05 41.79
C LYS A 139 5.57 -1.57 40.36
N PRO A 140 5.50 -2.43 39.33
CA PRO A 140 5.80 -2.03 37.95
C PRO A 140 4.70 -1.13 37.37
N ILE A 141 5.12 -0.20 36.50
CA ILE A 141 4.24 0.59 35.62
C ILE A 141 4.59 0.20 34.19
N PHE A 142 3.60 -0.10 33.35
CA PHE A 142 3.83 -0.56 31.99
C PHE A 142 4.32 0.55 31.05
N HIS A 143 5.11 0.15 30.06
CA HIS A 143 5.47 0.98 28.92
C HIS A 143 4.29 1.17 27.95
N PHE A 144 4.42 2.16 27.06
CA PHE A 144 3.53 2.41 25.94
C PHE A 144 4.31 2.44 24.63
N VAL A 145 3.95 1.53 23.70
CA VAL A 145 4.52 1.37 22.35
C VAL A 145 6.05 1.45 22.25
N GLY A 146 6.77 1.04 23.30
CA GLY A 146 8.23 1.08 23.38
C GLY A 146 8.86 2.47 23.54
N THR A 147 8.11 3.48 23.98
CA THR A 147 8.58 4.89 24.06
C THR A 147 8.28 5.56 25.42
N SER A 148 7.03 5.60 25.88
CA SER A 148 6.61 6.13 27.20
C SER A 148 7.16 7.53 27.52
N THR A 149 6.92 8.50 26.65
CA THR A 149 7.58 9.81 26.69
C THR A 149 6.93 10.84 27.63
N PHE A 150 5.81 10.54 28.30
CA PHE A 150 5.25 11.40 29.36
C PHE A 150 5.98 11.21 30.71
N SER A 151 7.32 11.24 30.68
CA SER A 151 8.23 11.10 31.81
C SER A 151 9.51 11.89 31.52
N GLU A 152 10.12 12.51 32.54
CA GLU A 152 11.40 13.24 32.38
C GLU A 152 12.55 12.32 31.91
N TYR A 153 12.47 11.03 32.23
CA TYR A 153 13.36 9.99 31.72
C TYR A 153 12.57 8.76 31.27
N THR A 154 13.01 8.11 30.19
CA THR A 154 12.46 6.83 29.73
C THR A 154 13.57 5.93 29.20
N VAL A 155 13.30 4.63 29.08
CA VAL A 155 14.22 3.60 28.58
C VAL A 155 13.60 2.90 27.39
N VAL A 156 14.31 2.91 26.26
CA VAL A 156 13.81 2.41 24.97
C VAL A 156 14.83 1.48 24.31
N HIS A 157 14.40 0.67 23.33
CA HIS A 157 15.33 -0.16 22.56
C HIS A 157 16.14 0.72 21.59
N VAL A 158 17.43 0.41 21.40
CA VAL A 158 18.35 1.20 20.55
C VAL A 158 17.85 1.41 19.12
N GLY A 159 17.20 0.39 18.52
CA GLY A 159 16.64 0.50 17.18
C GLY A 159 15.41 1.40 17.06
N CYS A 160 14.80 1.81 18.18
CA CYS A 160 13.67 2.75 18.25
C CYS A 160 14.11 4.21 18.44
N LEU A 161 15.41 4.52 18.32
CA LEU A 161 15.95 5.87 18.40
C LEU A 161 16.51 6.32 17.03
N ALA A 162 16.08 7.50 16.60
CA ALA A 162 16.71 8.23 15.50
C ALA A 162 17.72 9.25 16.07
N LYS A 163 19.01 9.09 15.75
CA LYS A 163 20.05 10.10 16.04
C LYS A 163 19.90 11.27 15.08
N ILE A 164 19.82 12.48 15.60
CA ILE A 164 19.61 13.71 14.80
C ILE A 164 20.75 14.71 14.99
N ASN A 165 20.80 15.73 14.12
CA ASN A 165 21.72 16.85 14.28
C ASN A 165 21.47 17.53 15.66
N PRO A 166 22.48 17.72 16.53
CA PRO A 166 22.30 18.37 17.82
C PRO A 166 21.81 19.81 17.74
N ASP A 167 22.06 20.52 16.63
CA ASP A 167 21.56 21.89 16.40
C ASP A 167 20.04 21.93 16.12
N ALA A 168 19.39 20.78 15.93
CA ALA A 168 17.96 20.73 15.64
C ALA A 168 17.12 21.09 16.89
N PRO A 169 16.20 22.07 16.81
CA PRO A 169 15.40 22.51 17.95
C PRO A 169 14.42 21.42 18.41
N LEU A 170 14.75 20.74 19.51
CA LEU A 170 14.02 19.58 20.04
C LEU A 170 12.54 19.87 20.39
N ASP A 171 12.21 21.13 20.67
CA ASP A 171 10.84 21.64 20.90
C ASP A 171 10.04 21.86 19.60
N LYS A 172 10.65 21.56 18.45
CA LYS A 172 10.04 21.59 17.11
C LYS A 172 10.15 20.25 16.40
N VAL A 173 11.30 19.56 16.49
CA VAL A 173 11.51 18.28 15.79
C VAL A 173 10.90 17.07 16.50
N CYS A 174 10.44 17.20 17.75
CA CYS A 174 9.74 16.14 18.49
C CYS A 174 8.53 15.55 17.73
N VAL A 175 7.75 16.37 17.01
CA VAL A 175 6.58 15.92 16.24
C VAL A 175 6.94 15.11 14.97
N LEU A 176 8.23 15.01 14.62
CA LEU A 176 8.70 14.19 13.50
C LEU A 176 8.75 12.70 13.84
N SER A 177 8.64 12.30 15.13
CA SER A 177 8.57 10.87 15.49
C SER A 177 7.20 10.23 15.29
N CYS A 178 6.19 10.98 14.85
CA CYS A 178 4.89 10.44 14.45
C CYS A 178 4.26 11.24 13.29
N GLY A 179 3.15 11.95 13.54
CA GLY A 179 2.17 12.30 12.51
C GLY A 179 2.69 13.14 11.32
N ILE A 180 3.71 13.97 11.54
CA ILE A 180 4.29 14.80 10.47
C ILE A 180 5.09 13.95 9.48
N SER A 181 5.95 13.05 9.97
CA SER A 181 6.71 12.13 9.11
C SER A 181 5.77 11.13 8.42
N THR A 182 4.73 10.66 9.10
CA THR A 182 3.70 9.82 8.49
C THR A 182 3.04 10.49 7.28
N GLY A 183 2.57 11.74 7.42
CA GLY A 183 1.91 12.47 6.31
C GLY A 183 2.85 12.85 5.17
N LEU A 184 4.07 13.31 5.50
CA LEU A 184 5.10 13.61 4.51
C LEU A 184 5.49 12.35 3.72
N GLY A 185 5.77 11.24 4.40
CA GLY A 185 6.19 9.98 3.79
C GLY A 185 5.07 9.32 2.98
N ALA A 186 3.82 9.33 3.48
CA ALA A 186 2.66 8.86 2.71
C ALA A 186 2.56 9.55 1.34
N THR A 187 2.93 10.82 1.27
CA THR A 187 2.89 11.58 0.01
C THR A 187 4.17 11.44 -0.82
N LEU A 188 5.34 11.61 -0.20
CA LEU A 188 6.64 11.65 -0.88
C LEU A 188 7.21 10.26 -1.20
N ASN A 189 6.97 9.27 -0.34
CA ASN A 189 7.49 7.91 -0.46
C ASN A 189 6.45 6.93 -1.05
N VAL A 190 5.15 7.13 -0.82
CA VAL A 190 4.13 6.12 -1.17
C VAL A 190 3.22 6.53 -2.32
N ALA A 191 2.63 7.74 -2.27
CA ALA A 191 1.82 8.29 -3.37
C ALA A 191 2.68 8.75 -4.56
N LYS A 192 3.85 9.35 -4.29
CA LYS A 192 4.80 9.90 -5.28
C LYS A 192 4.10 10.73 -6.39
N PRO A 193 3.34 11.81 -6.07
CA PRO A 193 2.75 12.68 -7.07
C PRO A 193 3.83 13.31 -7.97
N LYS A 194 3.53 13.48 -9.26
CA LYS A 194 4.44 14.14 -10.20
C LYS A 194 4.30 15.66 -10.08
N LYS A 195 5.32 16.43 -10.51
CA LYS A 195 5.15 17.89 -10.60
C LYS A 195 4.02 18.19 -11.60
N GLY A 196 3.06 19.00 -11.17
CA GLY A 196 1.86 19.36 -11.91
C GLY A 196 0.63 18.54 -11.53
N SER A 197 0.77 17.47 -10.73
CA SER A 197 -0.35 16.59 -10.38
C SER A 197 -1.45 17.25 -9.54
N SER A 198 -2.65 16.68 -9.58
CA SER A 198 -3.74 16.97 -8.65
C SER A 198 -3.71 16.00 -7.46
N VAL A 199 -3.95 16.50 -6.24
CA VAL A 199 -3.93 15.69 -5.01
C VAL A 199 -5.15 16.02 -4.14
N ALA A 200 -5.89 15.01 -3.68
CA ALA A 200 -6.90 15.16 -2.63
C ALA A 200 -6.34 14.72 -1.26
N VAL A 201 -6.68 15.43 -0.19
CA VAL A 201 -6.27 15.10 1.18
C VAL A 201 -7.50 15.08 2.09
N PHE A 202 -7.86 13.91 2.59
CA PHE A 202 -9.04 13.71 3.43
C PHE A 202 -8.65 13.79 4.92
N GLY A 203 -9.17 14.80 5.62
CA GLY A 203 -8.87 15.08 7.02
C GLY A 203 -7.72 16.05 7.22
N LEU A 204 -8.03 17.34 7.44
CA LEU A 204 -7.06 18.42 7.63
C LEU A 204 -6.59 18.53 9.10
N GLY A 205 -6.28 17.38 9.70
CA GLY A 205 -5.51 17.28 10.95
C GLY A 205 -4.00 17.30 10.67
N ALA A 206 -3.15 17.14 11.71
CA ALA A 206 -1.69 17.25 11.58
C ALA A 206 -1.10 16.34 10.47
N VAL A 207 -1.56 15.10 10.37
CA VAL A 207 -1.13 14.14 9.33
C VAL A 207 -1.51 14.62 7.92
N GLY A 208 -2.77 15.07 7.73
CA GLY A 208 -3.23 15.59 6.44
C GLY A 208 -2.57 16.90 6.06
N LEU A 209 -2.29 17.80 7.00
CA LEU A 209 -1.52 19.02 6.74
C LEU A 209 -0.07 18.69 6.34
N ALA A 210 0.54 17.67 6.93
CA ALA A 210 1.83 17.16 6.50
C ALA A 210 1.79 16.46 5.12
N ALA A 211 0.67 15.80 4.77
CA ALA A 211 0.45 15.24 3.44
C ALA A 211 0.25 16.32 2.37
N ALA A 212 -0.53 17.37 2.66
CA ALA A 212 -0.66 18.55 1.81
C ALA A 212 0.70 19.23 1.60
N GLU A 213 1.50 19.37 2.65
CA GLU A 213 2.87 19.89 2.56
C GLU A 213 3.75 18.96 1.71
N GLY A 214 3.63 17.64 1.85
CA GLY A 214 4.28 16.66 0.96
C GLY A 214 3.90 16.83 -0.52
N ALA A 215 2.63 17.11 -0.81
CA ALA A 215 2.16 17.38 -2.18
C ALA A 215 2.68 18.72 -2.71
N ARG A 216 2.70 19.76 -1.86
CA ARG A 216 3.29 21.08 -2.15
C ARG A 216 4.80 20.97 -2.38
N ILE A 217 5.49 20.09 -1.64
CA ILE A 217 6.90 19.73 -1.80
C ILE A 217 7.09 19.04 -3.15
N ALA A 218 6.42 17.93 -3.45
CA ALA A 218 6.53 17.26 -4.75
C ALA A 218 6.23 18.20 -5.93
N GLY A 219 5.31 19.15 -5.73
CA GLY A 219 4.95 20.20 -6.68
C GLY A 219 3.69 19.88 -7.47
N ALA A 220 2.69 19.33 -6.77
CA ALA A 220 1.30 19.31 -7.25
C ALA A 220 0.85 20.71 -7.69
N SER A 221 -0.04 20.79 -8.68
CA SER A 221 -0.65 22.04 -9.15
C SER A 221 -1.93 22.39 -8.40
N ARG A 222 -2.67 21.36 -7.97
CA ARG A 222 -3.94 21.45 -7.24
C ARG A 222 -3.86 20.53 -6.02
N ILE A 223 -4.19 21.06 -4.85
CA ILE A 223 -4.22 20.32 -3.59
C ILE A 223 -5.59 20.60 -2.94
N ILE A 224 -6.48 19.62 -3.01
CA ILE A 224 -7.88 19.70 -2.58
C ILE A 224 -7.98 19.14 -1.16
N GLY A 225 -8.23 19.98 -0.18
CA GLY A 225 -8.48 19.57 1.20
C GLY A 225 -9.93 19.16 1.40
N VAL A 226 -10.18 18.00 2.00
CA VAL A 226 -11.53 17.48 2.27
C VAL A 226 -11.72 17.35 3.78
N ASP A 227 -12.65 18.12 4.37
CA ASP A 227 -12.89 18.10 5.82
C ASP A 227 -14.33 18.51 6.17
N LEU A 228 -14.87 17.99 7.27
CA LEU A 228 -16.20 18.36 7.78
C LEU A 228 -16.22 19.71 8.52
N ASN A 229 -15.05 20.31 8.76
CA ASN A 229 -14.87 21.59 9.44
C ASN A 229 -14.19 22.62 8.52
N ALA A 230 -14.99 23.44 7.84
CA ALA A 230 -14.54 24.48 6.90
C ALA A 230 -13.51 25.46 7.49
N ASN A 231 -13.52 25.69 8.81
CA ASN A 231 -12.57 26.58 9.48
C ASN A 231 -11.11 26.09 9.39
N ARG A 232 -10.87 24.82 9.02
CA ARG A 232 -9.53 24.28 8.78
C ARG A 232 -8.90 24.79 7.48
N PHE A 233 -9.66 25.28 6.51
CA PHE A 233 -9.12 25.67 5.19
C PHE A 233 -8.10 26.81 5.27
N GLU A 234 -8.36 27.88 6.03
CA GLU A 234 -7.42 29.02 6.15
C GLU A 234 -6.09 28.64 6.82
N LEU A 235 -6.08 27.62 7.68
CA LEU A 235 -4.85 27.03 8.18
C LEU A 235 -4.18 26.18 7.09
N ALA A 236 -4.95 25.34 6.41
CA ALA A 236 -4.46 24.39 5.42
C ALA A 236 -3.79 25.04 4.19
N LYS A 237 -4.23 26.24 3.79
CA LYS A 237 -3.55 27.05 2.75
C LYS A 237 -2.06 27.27 3.03
N LYS A 238 -1.66 27.37 4.30
CA LYS A 238 -0.25 27.54 4.71
C LYS A 238 0.61 26.30 4.42
N PHE A 239 -0.02 25.14 4.32
CA PHE A 239 0.57 23.85 3.95
C PHE A 239 0.34 23.52 2.45
N GLY A 240 -0.07 24.52 1.65
CA GLY A 240 -0.22 24.40 0.20
C GLY A 240 -1.60 23.96 -0.31
N VAL A 241 -2.59 23.73 0.55
CA VAL A 241 -3.96 23.40 0.10
C VAL A 241 -4.53 24.58 -0.72
N THR A 242 -4.84 24.33 -1.99
CA THR A 242 -5.33 25.33 -2.95
C THR A 242 -6.85 25.44 -2.97
N GLU A 243 -7.54 24.33 -2.70
CA GLU A 243 -8.98 24.15 -2.86
C GLU A 243 -9.57 23.39 -1.67
N PHE A 244 -10.86 23.53 -1.42
CA PHE A 244 -11.52 22.90 -0.28
C PHE A 244 -12.90 22.33 -0.63
N VAL A 245 -13.20 21.16 -0.07
CA VAL A 245 -14.49 20.46 -0.20
C VAL A 245 -14.95 20.02 1.19
N ASN A 246 -16.09 20.52 1.64
CA ASN A 246 -16.79 19.94 2.80
C ASN A 246 -17.88 18.99 2.29
N PRO A 247 -17.83 17.68 2.61
CA PRO A 247 -18.83 16.70 2.19
C PRO A 247 -20.29 17.09 2.52
N LYS A 248 -20.51 17.90 3.57
CA LYS A 248 -21.87 18.33 3.98
C LYS A 248 -22.51 19.36 3.06
N ASP A 249 -21.73 20.03 2.21
CA ASP A 249 -22.23 21.09 1.33
C ASP A 249 -22.83 20.52 0.01
N TYR A 250 -22.75 19.20 -0.18
CA TYR A 250 -23.15 18.49 -1.40
C TYR A 250 -24.18 17.39 -1.10
N LYS A 251 -25.05 17.11 -2.09
CA LYS A 251 -25.99 15.97 -2.06
C LYS A 251 -25.46 14.71 -2.75
N LYS A 252 -24.42 14.86 -3.58
CA LYS A 252 -23.72 13.75 -4.23
C LYS A 252 -22.63 13.19 -3.30
N PRO A 253 -22.24 11.91 -3.44
CA PRO A 253 -21.00 11.38 -2.85
C PRO A 253 -19.80 12.27 -3.16
N VAL A 254 -18.91 12.47 -2.19
CA VAL A 254 -17.80 13.43 -2.32
C VAL A 254 -16.78 13.04 -3.39
N GLN A 255 -16.67 11.74 -3.70
CA GLN A 255 -15.84 11.25 -4.81
C GLN A 255 -16.36 11.71 -6.18
N GLU A 256 -17.68 11.80 -6.38
CA GLU A 256 -18.27 12.34 -7.61
C GLU A 256 -18.00 13.84 -7.73
N VAL A 257 -18.15 14.58 -6.63
CA VAL A 257 -17.85 16.03 -6.56
C VAL A 257 -16.39 16.30 -6.93
N ILE A 258 -15.46 15.52 -6.38
CA ILE A 258 -14.03 15.65 -6.70
C ILE A 258 -13.77 15.27 -8.16
N ALA A 259 -14.37 14.21 -8.69
CA ALA A 259 -14.23 13.81 -10.10
C ALA A 259 -14.75 14.89 -11.06
N GLU A 260 -15.90 15.52 -10.76
CA GLU A 260 -16.45 16.65 -11.51
C GLU A 260 -15.55 17.89 -11.43
N MET A 261 -14.94 18.17 -10.27
CA MET A 261 -13.96 19.24 -10.10
C MET A 261 -12.62 18.98 -10.82
N THR A 262 -12.34 17.76 -11.27
CA THR A 262 -11.01 17.34 -11.77
C THR A 262 -11.03 16.66 -13.15
N ASN A 263 -12.19 16.60 -13.81
CA ASN A 263 -12.40 15.96 -15.13
C ASN A 263 -12.14 14.44 -15.16
N GLY A 264 -12.41 13.73 -14.05
CA GLY A 264 -12.30 12.26 -13.97
C GLY A 264 -11.75 11.73 -12.64
N GLY A 265 -11.04 12.56 -11.89
CA GLY A 265 -10.48 12.24 -10.58
C GLY A 265 -9.13 12.92 -10.34
N VAL A 266 -8.67 12.90 -9.09
CA VAL A 266 -7.31 13.36 -8.74
C VAL A 266 -6.25 12.34 -9.14
N ASP A 267 -5.03 12.78 -9.48
CA ASP A 267 -3.92 11.85 -9.71
C ASP A 267 -3.63 11.04 -8.44
N ARG A 268 -3.68 11.68 -7.28
CA ARG A 268 -3.41 11.06 -5.97
C ARG A 268 -4.45 11.44 -4.93
N SER A 269 -4.75 10.52 -4.02
CA SER A 269 -5.44 10.84 -2.77
C SER A 269 -4.66 10.32 -1.57
N VAL A 270 -4.78 11.03 -0.45
CA VAL A 270 -4.22 10.63 0.84
C VAL A 270 -5.32 10.75 1.89
N GLU A 271 -5.60 9.65 2.59
CA GLU A 271 -6.63 9.57 3.63
C GLU A 271 -6.00 9.65 5.02
N CYS A 272 -6.47 10.58 5.86
CA CYS A 272 -5.86 10.92 7.15
C CYS A 272 -6.88 11.08 8.31
N THR A 273 -8.07 10.49 8.20
CA THR A 273 -9.12 10.50 9.24
C THR A 273 -9.30 9.15 9.94
N GLY A 274 -9.08 8.04 9.23
CA GLY A 274 -9.41 6.69 9.71
C GLY A 274 -10.89 6.31 9.53
N HIS A 275 -11.73 7.20 8.98
CA HIS A 275 -13.14 6.93 8.75
C HIS A 275 -13.35 6.10 7.48
N ILE A 276 -14.11 5.00 7.57
CA ILE A 276 -14.20 4.03 6.47
C ILE A 276 -14.78 4.64 5.18
N ASP A 277 -15.80 5.51 5.29
CA ASP A 277 -16.37 6.21 4.15
C ASP A 277 -15.38 7.20 3.50
N ALA A 278 -14.43 7.75 4.29
CA ALA A 278 -13.36 8.60 3.76
C ALA A 278 -12.29 7.78 3.05
N MET A 279 -11.99 6.55 3.51
CA MET A 279 -11.13 5.61 2.79
C MET A 279 -11.71 5.20 1.44
N ILE A 280 -13.00 4.86 1.41
CA ILE A 280 -13.70 4.50 0.17
C ILE A 280 -13.77 5.72 -0.76
N SER A 281 -14.17 6.89 -0.26
CA SER A 281 -14.19 8.13 -1.04
C SER A 281 -12.82 8.52 -1.59
N ALA A 282 -11.76 8.36 -0.80
CA ALA A 282 -10.38 8.63 -1.24
C ALA A 282 -9.94 7.67 -2.34
N PHE A 283 -10.29 6.39 -2.26
CA PHE A 283 -10.02 5.43 -3.34
C PHE A 283 -10.83 5.73 -4.60
N GLU A 284 -12.11 6.03 -4.48
CA GLU A 284 -13.00 6.20 -5.64
C GLU A 284 -12.86 7.57 -6.33
N CYS A 285 -12.30 8.58 -5.65
CA CYS A 285 -12.06 9.90 -6.22
C CYS A 285 -10.76 10.03 -7.05
N VAL A 286 -9.89 9.01 -7.09
CA VAL A 286 -8.70 9.06 -7.96
C VAL A 286 -9.06 8.73 -9.40
N HIS A 287 -8.29 9.28 -10.34
CA HIS A 287 -8.47 9.04 -11.77
C HIS A 287 -8.34 7.55 -12.09
N ASP A 288 -9.13 7.04 -13.03
CA ASP A 288 -8.86 5.74 -13.65
C ASP A 288 -7.56 5.76 -14.47
N GLY A 289 -7.04 4.59 -14.84
CA GLY A 289 -5.81 4.43 -15.63
C GLY A 289 -4.50 4.65 -14.85
N TRP A 290 -4.44 5.61 -13.92
CA TRP A 290 -3.19 5.99 -13.23
C TRP A 290 -3.31 6.56 -11.80
N GLY A 291 -4.53 6.64 -11.25
CA GLY A 291 -4.78 7.15 -9.91
C GLY A 291 -4.20 6.25 -8.81
N VAL A 292 -3.63 6.86 -7.77
CA VAL A 292 -3.11 6.13 -6.59
C VAL A 292 -3.67 6.74 -5.32
N ALA A 293 -4.40 5.93 -4.55
CA ALA A 293 -4.90 6.28 -3.23
C ALA A 293 -4.01 5.67 -2.14
N VAL A 294 -3.71 6.46 -1.10
CA VAL A 294 -2.91 6.04 0.06
C VAL A 294 -3.71 6.24 1.34
N LEU A 295 -4.01 5.14 2.03
CA LEU A 295 -4.64 5.15 3.34
C LEU A 295 -3.59 5.35 4.45
N VAL A 296 -3.85 6.28 5.36
CA VAL A 296 -2.92 6.64 6.46
C VAL A 296 -3.65 6.69 7.81
N GLY A 297 -4.95 6.97 7.82
CA GLY A 297 -5.76 6.94 9.04
C GLY A 297 -5.97 5.50 9.54
N VAL A 298 -5.80 5.28 10.83
CA VAL A 298 -6.07 3.98 11.46
C VAL A 298 -7.58 3.83 11.68
N PRO A 299 -8.22 2.75 11.19
CA PRO A 299 -9.66 2.56 11.31
C PRO A 299 -10.07 2.01 12.69
N HIS A 300 -11.38 1.96 12.94
CA HIS A 300 -11.90 1.04 13.96
C HIS A 300 -11.63 -0.41 13.56
N LYS A 301 -11.32 -1.28 14.53
CA LYS A 301 -10.90 -2.67 14.28
C LYS A 301 -11.91 -3.51 13.48
N ASP A 302 -13.20 -3.20 13.61
CA ASP A 302 -14.31 -3.91 12.96
C ASP A 302 -14.72 -3.27 11.61
N ALA A 303 -13.94 -2.30 11.10
CA ALA A 303 -14.22 -1.66 9.81
C ALA A 303 -13.88 -2.57 8.62
N VAL A 304 -14.71 -2.52 7.57
CA VAL A 304 -14.54 -3.31 6.34
C VAL A 304 -14.44 -2.37 5.15
N PHE A 305 -13.32 -2.41 4.43
CA PHE A 305 -13.19 -1.70 3.17
C PHE A 305 -13.97 -2.44 2.09
N LYS A 306 -14.80 -1.73 1.32
CA LYS A 306 -15.68 -2.30 0.30
C LYS A 306 -15.72 -1.40 -0.94
N THR A 307 -15.46 -1.96 -2.12
CA THR A 307 -15.56 -1.26 -3.41
C THR A 307 -15.97 -2.25 -4.51
N SER A 308 -16.45 -1.76 -5.66
CA SER A 308 -16.55 -2.60 -6.85
C SER A 308 -15.14 -3.01 -7.31
N PRO A 309 -14.88 -4.28 -7.65
CA PRO A 309 -13.64 -4.71 -8.31
C PRO A 309 -13.34 -3.95 -9.61
N MET A 310 -14.36 -3.45 -10.32
CA MET A 310 -14.16 -2.65 -11.52
C MET A 310 -13.41 -1.35 -11.25
N ASN A 311 -13.50 -0.79 -10.04
CA ASN A 311 -12.69 0.38 -9.68
C ASN A 311 -11.19 0.07 -9.67
N LEU A 312 -10.80 -1.19 -9.38
CA LEU A 312 -9.41 -1.65 -9.45
C LEU A 312 -9.01 -2.02 -10.88
N LEU A 313 -9.87 -2.72 -11.64
CA LEU A 313 -9.60 -3.07 -13.04
C LEU A 313 -9.51 -1.86 -13.97
N ASN A 314 -10.20 -0.76 -13.65
CA ASN A 314 -9.97 0.56 -14.24
C ASN A 314 -8.65 1.21 -13.76
N GLU A 315 -7.66 0.36 -13.45
CA GLU A 315 -6.25 0.62 -13.10
C GLU A 315 -5.98 1.60 -11.95
N ARG A 316 -6.96 1.82 -11.06
CA ARG A 316 -6.70 2.50 -9.78
C ARG A 316 -5.84 1.61 -8.89
N THR A 317 -4.84 2.22 -8.27
CA THR A 317 -3.98 1.56 -7.28
C THR A 317 -4.38 2.01 -5.88
N LEU A 318 -4.57 1.06 -4.98
CA LEU A 318 -4.83 1.28 -3.55
C LEU A 318 -3.63 0.80 -2.73
N LYS A 319 -3.21 1.63 -1.78
CA LYS A 319 -2.16 1.34 -0.81
C LYS A 319 -2.59 1.80 0.57
N GLY A 320 -2.02 1.25 1.63
CA GLY A 320 -1.84 1.98 2.88
C GLY A 320 -0.37 2.33 3.10
N THR A 321 -0.05 2.87 4.28
CA THR A 321 1.33 3.03 4.73
C THR A 321 1.42 3.09 6.25
N PHE A 322 2.54 2.62 6.79
CA PHE A 322 2.90 2.73 8.19
C PHE A 322 4.07 3.71 8.38
N PHE A 323 3.89 4.72 9.22
CA PHE A 323 4.89 5.80 9.43
C PHE A 323 5.41 6.46 8.12
N GLY A 324 4.59 6.43 7.05
CA GLY A 324 4.93 6.98 5.75
C GLY A 324 5.99 6.20 4.95
N ASN A 325 6.22 4.92 5.27
CA ASN A 325 7.31 4.09 4.77
C ASN A 325 8.69 4.80 4.88
N TYR A 326 8.96 5.34 6.07
CA TYR A 326 10.30 5.75 6.51
C TYR A 326 10.87 4.71 7.47
N LYS A 327 12.11 4.27 7.26
CA LYS A 327 12.89 3.51 8.25
C LYS A 327 13.36 4.47 9.35
N PRO A 328 12.89 4.35 10.61
CA PRO A 328 13.00 5.43 11.60
C PRO A 328 14.43 5.92 11.88
N ARG A 329 15.37 4.98 12.04
CA ARG A 329 16.76 5.25 12.40
C ARG A 329 17.61 5.71 11.22
N SER A 330 17.20 5.39 9.99
CA SER A 330 17.93 5.71 8.76
C SER A 330 17.40 6.96 8.04
N ASP A 331 16.08 7.11 7.91
CA ASP A 331 15.48 8.12 7.01
C ASP A 331 15.12 9.44 7.68
N ILE A 332 14.72 9.42 8.96
CA ILE A 332 14.27 10.62 9.69
C ILE A 332 15.32 11.74 9.74
N PRO A 333 16.64 11.46 9.87
CA PRO A 333 17.67 12.49 9.70
C PRO A 333 17.58 13.18 8.33
N SER A 334 17.34 12.42 7.25
CA SER A 334 17.16 12.99 5.92
C SER A 334 15.87 13.81 5.77
N VAL A 335 14.85 13.61 6.60
CA VAL A 335 13.63 14.44 6.62
C VAL A 335 13.93 15.83 7.19
N VAL A 336 14.79 15.90 8.22
CA VAL A 336 15.30 17.17 8.77
C VAL A 336 16.13 17.92 7.70
N GLU A 337 16.90 17.22 6.87
CA GLU A 337 17.69 17.80 5.77
C GLU A 337 16.85 18.17 4.53
N LYS A 338 15.79 17.41 4.21
CA LYS A 338 14.92 17.61 3.02
C LYS A 338 13.97 18.80 3.10
N TYR A 339 14.11 19.63 4.12
CA TYR A 339 13.51 20.95 4.35
C TYR A 339 13.90 22.01 3.25
N MET A 340 14.06 21.59 1.97
CA MET A 340 14.88 22.22 0.88
C MET A 340 14.32 22.09 -0.60
N ASN A 341 15.21 21.99 -1.62
CA ASN A 341 15.08 22.43 -3.05
C ASN A 341 14.64 21.36 -4.12
N LYS A 342 14.38 21.70 -5.42
CA LYS A 342 13.54 20.86 -6.35
C LYS A 342 13.38 21.19 -7.90
N ARG A 343 12.96 20.17 -8.74
CA ARG A 343 12.16 20.11 -10.08
C ARG A 343 12.90 20.24 -11.49
N SER A 344 12.45 19.93 -12.76
CA SER A 344 11.34 19.23 -13.58
C SER A 344 11.43 19.55 -15.14
N ASN A 345 10.77 19.08 -16.27
CA ASN A 345 9.89 18.01 -16.94
C ASN A 345 9.86 18.29 -18.53
N THR A 346 9.15 17.83 -19.63
CA THR A 346 7.96 17.00 -20.11
C THR A 346 7.97 16.76 -21.70
N SER A 347 7.09 15.96 -22.41
CA SER A 347 7.05 15.76 -23.94
C SER A 347 5.74 15.15 -24.65
N MET A 348 5.59 15.16 -26.02
CA MET A 348 4.46 14.66 -26.95
C MET A 348 4.84 14.71 -28.51
N SER A 349 4.14 14.38 -29.67
CA SER A 349 2.99 13.57 -30.29
C SER A 349 3.06 13.66 -31.90
N THR A 350 2.25 13.28 -32.97
CA THR A 350 0.89 12.69 -33.38
C THR A 350 0.83 12.16 -34.91
N THR A 351 -0.32 11.85 -35.60
CA THR A 351 -0.48 11.20 -37.01
C THR A 351 -1.81 11.46 -37.87
N THR A 352 -2.09 10.79 -39.06
CA THR A 352 -3.26 10.93 -40.04
C THR A 352 -3.84 9.62 -40.77
N SER A 353 -4.80 9.66 -41.76
CA SER A 353 -5.90 8.62 -42.05
C SER A 353 -6.48 8.29 -43.51
N GLN A 354 -7.21 7.14 -43.78
CA GLN A 354 -7.97 6.70 -45.05
C GLN A 354 -8.94 5.41 -44.95
N VAL A 355 -10.09 5.22 -45.71
CA VAL A 355 -11.40 4.37 -45.59
C VAL A 355 -11.45 2.98 -46.44
N ILE A 356 -12.24 1.87 -46.18
CA ILE A 356 -12.47 0.61 -47.05
C ILE A 356 -13.83 -0.22 -46.90
N ARG A 357 -13.88 -1.53 -47.31
CA ARG A 357 -14.88 -2.62 -47.07
C ARG A 357 -14.20 -3.97 -46.71
N CYS A 358 -14.89 -4.96 -46.12
CA CYS A 358 -14.40 -6.34 -45.87
C CYS A 358 -15.50 -7.39 -45.57
N LYS A 359 -15.14 -8.66 -45.30
CA LYS A 359 -16.04 -9.67 -44.68
C LYS A 359 -16.01 -9.60 -43.15
N ALA A 360 -17.07 -10.03 -42.48
CA ALA A 360 -17.16 -10.12 -41.01
C ALA A 360 -17.98 -11.34 -40.55
N ALA A 361 -17.81 -11.73 -39.27
CA ALA A 361 -18.64 -12.73 -38.61
C ALA A 361 -19.59 -12.02 -37.63
N VAL A 362 -20.89 -12.28 -37.73
CA VAL A 362 -21.94 -11.50 -37.07
C VAL A 362 -22.80 -12.40 -36.19
N ALA A 363 -23.08 -11.91 -34.97
CA ALA A 363 -24.08 -12.47 -34.07
C ALA A 363 -25.33 -11.57 -34.10
N TRP A 364 -26.38 -12.03 -34.78
CA TRP A 364 -27.66 -11.30 -34.85
C TRP A 364 -28.56 -11.51 -33.61
N GLU A 365 -28.36 -12.62 -32.90
CA GLU A 365 -29.10 -12.98 -31.67
C GLU A 365 -28.13 -13.54 -30.62
N ALA A 366 -28.41 -13.29 -29.33
CA ALA A 366 -27.62 -13.83 -28.24
C ALA A 366 -27.73 -15.37 -28.15
N GLY A 367 -26.59 -16.05 -28.05
CA GLY A 367 -26.53 -17.52 -27.93
C GLY A 367 -26.83 -18.30 -29.22
N LYS A 368 -26.85 -17.64 -30.39
CA LYS A 368 -26.89 -18.30 -31.70
C LYS A 368 -25.49 -18.42 -32.32
N PRO A 369 -25.27 -19.38 -33.25
CA PRO A 369 -24.04 -19.45 -34.05
C PRO A 369 -23.79 -18.18 -34.87
N LEU A 370 -22.52 -17.93 -35.19
CA LEU A 370 -22.09 -16.81 -36.03
C LEU A 370 -22.37 -17.09 -37.51
N VAL A 371 -22.80 -16.06 -38.23
CA VAL A 371 -22.99 -16.03 -39.70
C VAL A 371 -21.90 -15.17 -40.34
N ILE A 372 -21.45 -15.49 -41.55
CA ILE A 372 -20.43 -14.72 -42.28
C ILE A 372 -21.11 -13.79 -43.31
N GLU A 373 -20.83 -12.50 -43.20
CA GLU A 373 -21.45 -11.41 -43.98
C GLU A 373 -20.39 -10.55 -44.69
N GLU A 374 -20.80 -9.71 -45.65
CA GLU A 374 -19.96 -8.62 -46.21
C GLU A 374 -20.38 -7.26 -45.62
N VAL A 375 -19.41 -6.43 -45.25
CA VAL A 375 -19.61 -5.17 -44.50
C VAL A 375 -18.73 -4.04 -45.01
N GLU A 376 -19.18 -2.79 -44.82
CA GLU A 376 -18.38 -1.60 -45.10
C GLU A 376 -17.54 -1.18 -43.86
N VAL A 377 -16.33 -0.66 -44.09
CA VAL A 377 -15.41 -0.23 -43.03
C VAL A 377 -15.03 1.22 -43.28
N ALA A 378 -15.73 2.14 -42.62
CA ALA A 378 -15.60 3.57 -42.83
C ALA A 378 -14.12 4.04 -42.95
N PRO A 379 -13.80 4.92 -43.90
CA PRO A 379 -12.28 6.03 -43.57
C PRO A 379 -12.14 6.36 -42.03
N PRO A 380 -10.95 6.19 -41.41
CA PRO A 380 -10.74 6.63 -40.05
C PRO A 380 -10.86 8.14 -40.03
N GLN A 381 -11.67 8.62 -39.10
CA GLN A 381 -11.72 10.02 -38.71
C GLN A 381 -10.39 10.43 -38.06
N LYS A 382 -10.34 11.68 -37.61
CA LYS A 382 -9.20 12.20 -36.85
C LYS A 382 -8.93 11.31 -35.62
N HIS A 383 -7.70 10.79 -35.52
CA HIS A 383 -7.20 9.84 -34.49
C HIS A 383 -7.57 8.35 -34.65
N GLU A 384 -8.42 7.98 -35.59
CA GLU A 384 -8.69 6.56 -35.88
C GLU A 384 -7.62 5.95 -36.82
N VAL A 385 -7.59 4.62 -36.95
CA VAL A 385 -6.80 3.88 -37.94
C VAL A 385 -7.61 2.71 -38.52
N ARG A 386 -7.32 2.34 -39.78
CA ARG A 386 -8.06 1.32 -40.54
C ARG A 386 -7.09 0.26 -41.06
N ILE A 387 -7.20 -0.96 -40.53
CA ILE A 387 -6.30 -2.10 -40.78
C ILE A 387 -7.01 -3.25 -41.51
N LYS A 388 -6.29 -4.04 -42.33
CA LYS A 388 -6.78 -5.36 -42.77
C LYS A 388 -6.48 -6.38 -41.67
N ILE A 389 -7.50 -7.10 -41.20
CA ILE A 389 -7.32 -8.26 -40.32
C ILE A 389 -6.92 -9.45 -41.19
N LEU A 390 -5.72 -10.00 -40.98
CA LEU A 390 -5.20 -11.20 -41.66
C LEU A 390 -5.44 -12.47 -40.83
N PHE A 391 -5.34 -12.33 -39.50
CA PHE A 391 -5.54 -13.37 -38.52
C PHE A 391 -6.23 -12.76 -37.30
N THR A 392 -7.03 -13.55 -36.59
CA THR A 392 -7.55 -13.22 -35.26
C THR A 392 -7.46 -14.44 -34.35
N SER A 393 -7.73 -14.29 -33.06
CA SER A 393 -7.76 -15.41 -32.12
C SER A 393 -8.79 -15.18 -31.03
N LEU A 394 -9.53 -16.23 -30.65
CA LEU A 394 -10.49 -16.13 -29.55
C LEU A 394 -9.76 -16.05 -28.20
N CYS A 395 -10.22 -15.18 -27.31
CA CYS A 395 -9.70 -15.05 -25.95
C CYS A 395 -10.72 -15.55 -24.91
N HIS A 396 -10.27 -16.38 -23.97
CA HIS A 396 -11.03 -16.63 -22.75
C HIS A 396 -11.03 -15.34 -21.91
N THR A 397 -12.23 -14.90 -21.54
CA THR A 397 -12.51 -13.97 -20.43
C THR A 397 -13.34 -14.67 -19.34
N ASP A 398 -14.33 -15.48 -19.72
CA ASP A 398 -15.40 -15.92 -18.81
C ASP A 398 -15.51 -17.45 -18.60
N VAL A 399 -14.56 -18.26 -19.10
CA VAL A 399 -14.64 -19.75 -19.01
C VAL A 399 -13.33 -20.38 -18.53
N TYR A 400 -13.20 -20.50 -17.21
CA TYR A 400 -12.43 -21.49 -16.41
C TYR A 400 -10.97 -21.88 -16.76
N PHE A 401 -10.31 -21.30 -17.77
CA PHE A 401 -8.96 -21.67 -18.20
C PHE A 401 -7.99 -20.49 -18.39
N TRP A 402 -6.96 -20.48 -17.52
CA TRP A 402 -5.53 -20.37 -17.84
C TRP A 402 -4.74 -19.15 -17.34
N GLU A 403 -3.81 -19.44 -16.42
CA GLU A 403 -2.98 -18.46 -15.71
C GLU A 403 -1.56 -18.29 -16.30
N ALA A 404 -1.11 -19.21 -17.16
CA ALA A 404 0.33 -19.35 -17.46
C ALA A 404 0.98 -18.16 -18.21
N LYS A 405 0.19 -17.18 -18.64
CA LYS A 405 0.71 -15.88 -19.11
C LYS A 405 1.32 -15.06 -17.98
N ALA A 406 0.74 -15.10 -16.78
CA ALA A 406 1.29 -14.48 -15.59
C ALA A 406 2.56 -15.22 -15.12
N ALA A 407 2.55 -16.55 -15.17
CA ALA A 407 3.74 -17.36 -14.88
C ALA A 407 4.90 -17.08 -15.84
N GLU A 408 4.64 -17.06 -17.15
CA GLU A 408 5.63 -16.71 -18.18
C GLU A 408 6.16 -15.27 -17.99
N GLY A 409 5.27 -14.32 -17.67
CA GLY A 409 5.65 -12.94 -17.33
C GLY A 409 6.55 -12.85 -16.09
N ALA A 410 6.24 -13.60 -15.03
CA ALA A 410 7.05 -13.68 -13.82
C ALA A 410 8.42 -14.35 -14.09
N ARG A 411 8.45 -15.40 -14.90
CA ARG A 411 9.67 -16.07 -15.36
C ARG A 411 10.58 -15.11 -16.14
N ILE A 412 10.03 -14.35 -17.08
CA ILE A 412 10.75 -13.33 -17.86
C ILE A 412 11.21 -12.17 -16.96
N ALA A 413 10.45 -11.82 -15.92
CA ALA A 413 10.85 -10.85 -14.90
C ALA A 413 11.91 -11.37 -13.89
N GLY A 414 12.36 -12.62 -14.01
CA GLY A 414 13.41 -13.20 -13.17
C GLY A 414 12.92 -13.80 -11.83
N ALA A 415 11.62 -14.09 -11.68
CA ALA A 415 11.11 -14.75 -10.48
C ALA A 415 11.72 -16.15 -10.32
N SER A 416 12.44 -16.37 -9.22
CA SER A 416 13.14 -17.63 -8.90
C SER A 416 12.22 -18.74 -8.37
N ARG A 417 11.02 -18.38 -7.93
CA ARG A 417 9.99 -19.26 -7.37
C ARG A 417 8.63 -18.81 -7.89
N ILE A 418 7.84 -19.73 -8.45
CA ILE A 418 6.53 -19.43 -9.06
C ILE A 418 5.54 -20.52 -8.62
N ILE A 419 4.57 -20.13 -7.80
CA ILE A 419 3.54 -21.03 -7.25
C ILE A 419 2.24 -20.84 -8.07
N GLY A 420 1.78 -21.89 -8.74
CA GLY A 420 0.46 -21.92 -9.39
C GLY A 420 -0.64 -22.36 -8.42
N VAL A 421 -1.85 -21.80 -8.53
CA VAL A 421 -2.93 -22.03 -7.56
C VAL A 421 -4.24 -22.38 -8.26
N ASP A 422 -4.51 -23.68 -8.47
CA ASP A 422 -5.63 -24.14 -9.28
C ASP A 422 -6.37 -25.32 -8.61
N LEU A 423 -7.69 -25.42 -8.84
CA LEU A 423 -8.53 -26.52 -8.35
C LEU A 423 -8.33 -27.84 -9.13
N ASN A 424 -7.59 -27.81 -10.24
CA ASN A 424 -7.34 -28.94 -11.15
C ASN A 424 -5.83 -29.24 -11.25
N ALA A 425 -5.35 -30.18 -10.41
CA ALA A 425 -3.95 -30.60 -10.35
C ALA A 425 -3.35 -31.08 -11.67
N ASN A 426 -4.16 -31.59 -12.62
CA ASN A 426 -3.68 -32.04 -13.93
C ASN A 426 -3.07 -30.88 -14.77
N ARG A 427 -3.32 -29.62 -14.39
CA ARG A 427 -2.76 -28.43 -15.05
C ARG A 427 -1.28 -28.21 -14.74
N PHE A 428 -0.73 -28.77 -13.65
CA PHE A 428 0.64 -28.49 -13.21
C PHE A 428 1.71 -28.88 -14.24
N GLU A 429 1.62 -30.07 -14.86
CA GLU A 429 2.60 -30.49 -15.89
C GLU A 429 2.58 -29.63 -17.16
N LEU A 430 1.47 -28.94 -17.45
CA LEU A 430 1.41 -27.94 -18.51
C LEU A 430 1.94 -26.59 -18.03
N ALA A 431 1.64 -26.20 -16.78
CA ALA A 431 2.10 -24.95 -16.16
C ALA A 431 3.63 -24.87 -15.99
N LYS A 432 4.31 -25.99 -15.68
CA LYS A 432 5.78 -26.09 -15.62
C LYS A 432 6.47 -25.60 -16.89
N LYS A 433 5.84 -25.75 -18.06
CA LYS A 433 6.38 -25.30 -19.36
C LYS A 433 6.50 -23.76 -19.48
N PHE A 434 5.88 -23.03 -18.56
CA PHE A 434 5.88 -21.57 -18.44
C PHE A 434 6.58 -21.09 -17.15
N GLY A 435 7.40 -21.94 -16.52
CA GLY A 435 8.23 -21.60 -15.36
C GLY A 435 7.60 -21.84 -13.97
N VAL A 436 6.37 -22.35 -13.88
CA VAL A 436 5.76 -22.68 -12.58
C VAL A 436 6.57 -23.77 -11.86
N THR A 437 7.12 -23.45 -10.69
CA THR A 437 7.99 -24.33 -9.90
C THR A 437 7.19 -25.21 -8.93
N GLU A 438 6.11 -24.67 -8.38
CA GLU A 438 5.30 -25.29 -7.32
C GLU A 438 3.80 -25.14 -7.62
N PHE A 439 2.98 -25.93 -6.94
CA PHE A 439 1.55 -25.97 -7.15
C PHE A 439 0.79 -26.15 -5.83
N VAL A 440 -0.30 -25.41 -5.66
CA VAL A 440 -1.21 -25.49 -4.51
C VAL A 440 -2.63 -25.67 -5.01
N ASN A 441 -3.29 -26.76 -4.62
CA ASN A 441 -4.74 -26.90 -4.79
C ASN A 441 -5.44 -26.47 -3.50
N PRO A 442 -6.30 -25.42 -3.53
CA PRO A 442 -7.09 -25.01 -2.37
C PRO A 442 -7.89 -26.14 -1.68
N LYS A 443 -8.26 -27.20 -2.42
CA LYS A 443 -9.02 -28.34 -1.88
C LYS A 443 -8.22 -29.30 -1.01
N ASP A 444 -6.89 -29.27 -1.09
CA ASP A 444 -6.02 -30.21 -0.37
C ASP A 444 -5.77 -29.76 1.09
N TYR A 445 -6.28 -28.57 1.47
CA TYR A 445 -6.07 -27.93 2.77
C TYR A 445 -7.39 -27.61 3.46
N LYS A 446 -7.38 -27.61 4.81
CA LYS A 446 -8.54 -27.26 5.65
C LYS A 446 -8.63 -25.77 6.03
N LYS A 447 -7.61 -24.99 5.67
CA LYS A 447 -7.46 -23.57 6.02
C LYS A 447 -7.39 -22.72 4.74
N PRO A 448 -7.71 -21.42 4.80
CA PRO A 448 -7.68 -20.52 3.65
C PRO A 448 -6.35 -20.61 2.88
N VAL A 449 -6.42 -20.57 1.55
CA VAL A 449 -5.23 -20.79 0.70
C VAL A 449 -4.16 -19.70 0.91
N GLN A 450 -4.57 -18.48 1.28
CA GLN A 450 -3.66 -17.41 1.68
C GLN A 450 -2.78 -17.77 2.89
N GLU A 451 -3.31 -18.50 3.88
CA GLU A 451 -2.53 -18.97 5.04
C GLU A 451 -1.55 -20.08 4.63
N VAL A 452 -1.98 -21.00 3.76
CA VAL A 452 -1.12 -22.05 3.18
C VAL A 452 0.07 -21.42 2.45
N ILE A 453 -0.19 -20.42 1.60
CA ILE A 453 0.83 -19.68 0.86
C ILE A 453 1.76 -18.93 1.82
N ALA A 454 1.21 -18.20 2.80
CA ALA A 454 2.00 -17.43 3.76
C ALA A 454 2.96 -18.31 4.59
N GLU A 455 2.53 -19.50 5.02
CA GLU A 455 3.40 -20.46 5.70
C GLU A 455 4.52 -20.97 4.79
N MET A 456 4.21 -21.42 3.58
CA MET A 456 5.24 -21.95 2.66
C MET A 456 6.19 -20.89 2.09
N THR A 457 5.90 -19.60 2.31
CA THR A 457 6.72 -18.45 1.87
C THR A 457 7.35 -17.66 3.01
N ASN A 458 7.09 -18.01 4.27
CA ASN A 458 7.55 -17.28 5.46
C ASN A 458 7.05 -15.81 5.50
N GLY A 459 5.76 -15.59 5.21
CA GLY A 459 5.08 -14.29 5.38
C GLY A 459 4.15 -13.88 4.24
N GLY A 460 4.26 -14.52 3.08
CA GLY A 460 3.47 -14.23 1.88
C GLY A 460 4.36 -14.15 0.63
N VAL A 461 3.76 -14.16 -0.57
CA VAL A 461 4.50 -13.94 -1.82
C VAL A 461 4.80 -12.45 -2.04
N ASP A 462 5.95 -12.12 -2.64
CA ASP A 462 6.28 -10.72 -2.97
C ASP A 462 5.27 -10.09 -3.92
N ARG A 463 4.75 -10.90 -4.86
CA ARG A 463 3.82 -10.50 -5.92
C ARG A 463 2.79 -11.61 -6.13
N SER A 464 1.51 -11.26 -6.30
CA SER A 464 0.45 -12.17 -6.75
C SER A 464 -0.27 -11.61 -7.99
N VAL A 465 -0.78 -12.49 -8.84
CA VAL A 465 -1.48 -12.10 -10.08
C VAL A 465 -2.75 -12.95 -10.24
N GLU A 466 -3.91 -12.36 -9.98
CA GLU A 466 -5.21 -13.03 -10.07
C GLU A 466 -5.74 -12.97 -11.50
N CYS A 467 -6.09 -14.14 -12.07
CA CYS A 467 -6.42 -14.27 -13.50
C CYS A 467 -7.81 -14.86 -13.78
N THR A 468 -8.61 -15.16 -12.76
CA THR A 468 -9.86 -15.95 -12.88
C THR A 468 -11.14 -15.12 -12.86
N GLY A 469 -11.12 -13.93 -12.26
CA GLY A 469 -12.33 -13.12 -12.05
C GLY A 469 -13.14 -13.52 -10.81
N HIS A 470 -12.79 -14.61 -10.13
CA HIS A 470 -13.54 -15.09 -8.98
C HIS A 470 -13.24 -14.26 -7.72
N ILE A 471 -14.29 -13.75 -7.05
CA ILE A 471 -14.10 -12.75 -5.99
C ILE A 471 -13.30 -13.28 -4.80
N ASP A 472 -13.47 -14.55 -4.44
CA ASP A 472 -12.70 -15.18 -3.36
C ASP A 472 -11.24 -15.45 -3.76
N ALA A 473 -10.96 -15.59 -5.07
CA ALA A 473 -9.59 -15.67 -5.59
C ALA A 473 -8.93 -14.28 -5.59
N MET A 474 -9.66 -13.20 -5.90
CA MET A 474 -9.17 -11.83 -5.75
C MET A 474 -8.82 -11.49 -4.30
N ILE A 475 -9.67 -11.89 -3.36
CA ILE A 475 -9.42 -11.70 -1.92
C ILE A 475 -8.23 -12.55 -1.48
N SER A 476 -8.19 -13.85 -1.81
CA SER A 476 -7.05 -14.73 -1.47
C SER A 476 -5.74 -14.25 -2.08
N ALA A 477 -5.76 -13.71 -3.31
CA ALA A 477 -4.57 -13.16 -3.96
C ALA A 477 -4.06 -11.88 -3.29
N PHE A 478 -4.95 -11.03 -2.76
CA PHE A 478 -4.54 -9.89 -1.92
C PHE A 478 -4.10 -10.30 -0.51
N GLU A 479 -4.70 -11.35 0.03
CA GLU A 479 -4.42 -11.81 1.39
C GLU A 479 -3.19 -12.74 1.47
N CYS A 480 -2.69 -13.27 0.34
CA CYS A 480 -1.48 -14.10 0.29
C CYS A 480 -0.16 -13.35 0.02
N VAL A 481 -0.19 -12.05 -0.32
CA VAL A 481 1.04 -11.26 -0.52
C VAL A 481 1.69 -10.86 0.81
N HIS A 482 3.01 -10.68 0.81
CA HIS A 482 3.77 -10.36 2.01
C HIS A 482 3.39 -9.00 2.62
N ASP A 483 3.33 -8.91 3.95
CA ASP A 483 3.22 -7.61 4.65
C ASP A 483 4.44 -6.72 4.32
N GLY A 484 4.28 -5.40 4.41
CA GLY A 484 5.35 -4.42 4.19
C GLY A 484 5.65 -4.10 2.72
N TRP A 485 5.57 -5.08 1.80
CA TRP A 485 5.96 -4.86 0.40
C TRP A 485 5.16 -5.64 -0.66
N GLY A 486 4.23 -6.50 -0.26
CA GLY A 486 3.47 -7.34 -1.16
C GLY A 486 2.60 -6.57 -2.16
N VAL A 487 2.61 -6.97 -3.43
CA VAL A 487 1.79 -6.36 -4.48
C VAL A 487 0.86 -7.40 -5.12
N ALA A 488 -0.44 -7.23 -4.94
CA ALA A 488 -1.45 -8.03 -5.62
C ALA A 488 -1.94 -7.31 -6.89
N VAL A 489 -2.01 -8.05 -7.99
CA VAL A 489 -2.45 -7.56 -9.31
C VAL A 489 -3.67 -8.33 -9.77
N LEU A 490 -4.82 -7.67 -9.85
CA LEU A 490 -6.05 -8.25 -10.38
C LEU A 490 -6.11 -8.09 -11.91
N VAL A 491 -6.33 -9.18 -12.63
CA VAL A 491 -6.39 -9.23 -14.11
C VAL A 491 -7.68 -9.90 -14.59
N GLY A 492 -8.22 -10.86 -13.84
CA GLY A 492 -9.47 -11.54 -14.17
C GLY A 492 -10.68 -10.61 -14.07
N VAL A 493 -11.65 -10.77 -14.99
CA VAL A 493 -12.87 -9.94 -15.03
C VAL A 493 -13.95 -10.56 -14.14
N PRO A 494 -14.44 -9.87 -13.11
CA PRO A 494 -15.43 -10.40 -12.18
C PRO A 494 -16.86 -10.12 -12.63
N HIS A 495 -17.80 -10.89 -12.08
CA HIS A 495 -19.23 -10.63 -12.26
C HIS A 495 -19.59 -9.21 -11.80
N LYS A 496 -20.43 -8.50 -12.56
CA LYS A 496 -20.81 -7.09 -12.35
C LYS A 496 -21.27 -6.73 -10.94
N ASP A 497 -21.91 -7.66 -10.23
CA ASP A 497 -22.48 -7.46 -8.88
C ASP A 497 -21.51 -7.92 -7.76
N ALA A 498 -20.29 -8.34 -8.10
CA ALA A 498 -19.26 -8.71 -7.13
C ALA A 498 -18.74 -7.48 -6.37
N MET A 499 -18.39 -7.67 -5.10
CA MET A 499 -17.86 -6.61 -4.23
C MET A 499 -16.57 -7.09 -3.58
N PHE A 500 -15.46 -6.38 -3.83
CA PHE A 500 -14.22 -6.64 -3.11
C PHE A 500 -14.39 -6.19 -1.66
N LYS A 501 -13.94 -7.01 -0.72
CA LYS A 501 -14.00 -6.76 0.72
C LYS A 501 -12.69 -7.18 1.36
N THR A 502 -12.16 -6.36 2.26
CA THR A 502 -11.01 -6.74 3.09
C THR A 502 -10.94 -5.85 4.34
N SER A 503 -10.13 -6.23 5.33
CA SER A 503 -9.82 -5.34 6.46
C SER A 503 -8.89 -4.22 5.98
N PRO A 504 -9.13 -2.93 6.32
CA PRO A 504 -8.20 -1.87 5.97
C PRO A 504 -6.82 -2.04 6.64
N MET A 505 -6.71 -2.87 7.69
CA MET A 505 -5.42 -3.25 8.26
C MET A 505 -4.51 -3.98 7.26
N ASN A 506 -5.07 -4.75 6.32
CA ASN A 506 -4.28 -5.41 5.28
C ASN A 506 -3.58 -4.38 4.36
N LEU A 507 -4.17 -3.19 4.19
CA LEU A 507 -3.56 -2.08 3.46
C LEU A 507 -2.58 -1.28 4.34
N LEU A 508 -2.90 -1.06 5.62
CA LEU A 508 -2.00 -0.38 6.56
C LEU A 508 -0.75 -1.19 6.93
N ASN A 509 -0.78 -2.52 6.76
CA ASN A 509 0.40 -3.39 6.71
C ASN A 509 1.18 -3.23 5.37
N GLU A 510 1.10 -2.06 4.74
CA GLU A 510 1.75 -1.61 3.49
C GLU A 510 1.57 -2.47 2.23
N ARG A 511 0.62 -3.40 2.21
CA ARG A 511 0.29 -4.16 0.98
C ARG A 511 -0.29 -3.21 -0.08
N THR A 512 0.10 -3.43 -1.33
CA THR A 512 -0.46 -2.73 -2.51
C THR A 512 -1.46 -3.63 -3.23
N LEU A 513 -2.64 -3.10 -3.50
CA LEU A 513 -3.64 -3.72 -4.38
C LEU A 513 -3.82 -2.84 -5.63
N LYS A 514 -3.68 -3.44 -6.81
CA LYS A 514 -4.06 -2.80 -8.08
C LYS A 514 -4.78 -3.78 -8.97
N GLY A 515 -5.69 -3.31 -9.81
CA GLY A 515 -6.03 -4.05 -11.02
C GLY A 515 -5.10 -3.65 -12.17
N THR A 516 -5.26 -4.31 -13.30
CA THR A 516 -4.75 -3.83 -14.58
C THR A 516 -5.65 -4.27 -15.72
N PHE A 517 -5.85 -3.40 -16.69
CA PHE A 517 -6.51 -3.72 -17.95
C PHE A 517 -5.46 -3.76 -19.05
N PHE A 518 -5.42 -4.86 -19.82
CA PHE A 518 -4.43 -5.04 -20.89
C PHE A 518 -2.95 -4.90 -20.44
N GLY A 519 -2.66 -5.05 -19.14
CA GLY A 519 -1.32 -4.93 -18.55
C GLY A 519 -0.79 -3.50 -18.38
N ASN A 520 -1.65 -2.47 -18.45
CA ASN A 520 -1.29 -1.04 -18.54
C ASN A 520 -0.47 -0.71 -19.81
N TYR A 521 -0.39 -1.62 -20.78
CA TYR A 521 0.24 -1.35 -22.06
C TYR A 521 -0.59 -0.32 -22.83
N LYS A 522 0.05 0.79 -23.21
CA LYS A 522 -0.47 1.71 -24.22
C LYS A 522 -0.37 1.01 -25.56
N PRO A 523 -1.50 0.57 -26.18
CA PRO A 523 -1.43 -0.45 -27.23
C PRO A 523 -0.61 -0.02 -28.46
N ARG A 524 -0.53 1.29 -28.70
CA ARG A 524 0.20 1.88 -29.82
C ARG A 524 1.73 1.97 -29.62
N SER A 525 2.21 2.25 -28.40
CA SER A 525 3.64 2.45 -28.14
C SER A 525 4.32 1.19 -27.62
N ASP A 526 3.59 0.36 -26.88
CA ASP A 526 4.23 -0.65 -26.03
C ASP A 526 4.14 -2.05 -26.65
N ILE A 527 3.05 -2.37 -27.35
CA ILE A 527 2.88 -3.66 -28.05
C ILE A 527 3.94 -3.91 -29.14
N PRO A 528 4.45 -2.91 -29.90
CA PRO A 528 5.62 -3.11 -30.76
C PRO A 528 6.82 -3.72 -30.02
N SER A 529 7.13 -3.27 -28.80
CA SER A 529 8.21 -3.86 -27.99
C SER A 529 7.91 -5.29 -27.50
N VAL A 530 6.62 -5.64 -27.28
CA VAL A 530 6.20 -7.01 -26.96
C VAL A 530 6.36 -7.93 -28.19
N VAL A 531 6.12 -7.41 -29.39
CA VAL A 531 6.40 -8.11 -30.66
C VAL A 531 7.91 -8.26 -30.88
N GLU A 532 8.71 -7.22 -30.62
CA GLU A 532 10.19 -7.31 -30.67
C GLU A 532 10.73 -8.37 -29.71
N LYS A 533 10.20 -8.45 -28.47
CA LYS A 533 10.53 -9.54 -27.52
C LYS A 533 10.21 -10.93 -28.07
N TYR A 534 9.07 -11.09 -28.75
CA TYR A 534 8.75 -12.35 -29.44
C TYR A 534 9.76 -12.65 -30.57
N MET A 535 10.05 -11.68 -31.44
CA MET A 535 11.01 -11.83 -32.55
C MET A 535 12.44 -12.15 -32.05
N ASN A 536 12.83 -11.59 -30.91
CA ASN A 536 14.11 -11.87 -30.23
C ASN A 536 14.13 -13.22 -29.47
N LYS A 537 13.00 -13.95 -29.41
CA LYS A 537 12.80 -15.18 -28.62
C LYS A 537 12.91 -14.99 -27.10
N GLU A 538 12.66 -13.78 -26.62
CA GLU A 538 12.50 -13.46 -25.19
C GLU A 538 11.12 -13.85 -24.65
N LEU A 539 10.14 -14.10 -25.52
CA LEU A 539 8.77 -14.49 -25.20
C LEU A 539 8.36 -15.71 -26.05
N GLU A 540 7.98 -16.82 -25.43
CA GLU A 540 7.66 -18.07 -26.12
C GLU A 540 6.17 -18.15 -26.51
N LEU A 541 5.76 -17.30 -27.47
CA LEU A 541 4.37 -17.10 -27.88
C LEU A 541 3.68 -18.38 -28.41
N GLU A 542 4.43 -19.24 -29.10
CA GLU A 542 3.93 -20.49 -29.69
C GLU A 542 3.33 -21.42 -28.65
N LYS A 543 3.83 -21.42 -27.40
CA LYS A 543 3.32 -22.26 -26.31
C LYS A 543 1.85 -21.98 -25.97
N PHE A 544 1.33 -20.80 -26.33
CA PHE A 544 -0.06 -20.41 -26.08
C PHE A 544 -1.01 -20.78 -27.22
N ILE A 545 -0.49 -21.18 -28.40
CA ILE A 545 -1.28 -21.54 -29.58
C ILE A 545 -1.46 -23.05 -29.59
N THR A 546 -2.72 -23.51 -29.48
CA THR A 546 -3.03 -24.96 -29.47
C THR A 546 -3.79 -25.41 -30.70
N HIS A 547 -4.56 -24.52 -31.32
CA HIS A 547 -5.44 -24.82 -32.44
C HIS A 547 -5.39 -23.73 -33.52
N GLU A 548 -5.67 -24.11 -34.76
CA GLU A 548 -5.80 -23.19 -35.90
C GLU A 548 -6.94 -23.66 -36.81
N VAL A 549 -7.80 -22.74 -37.25
CA VAL A 549 -8.94 -23.01 -38.14
C VAL A 549 -9.07 -21.93 -39.23
N PRO A 550 -9.68 -22.22 -40.39
CA PRO A 550 -10.12 -21.19 -41.32
C PRO A 550 -11.31 -20.39 -40.76
N PHE A 551 -11.49 -19.15 -41.22
CA PHE A 551 -12.61 -18.28 -40.81
C PHE A 551 -14.01 -18.88 -41.06
N SER A 552 -14.15 -19.76 -42.06
CA SER A 552 -15.37 -20.54 -42.31
C SER A 552 -15.74 -21.52 -41.17
N GLU A 553 -14.77 -21.94 -40.35
CA GLU A 553 -14.96 -22.83 -39.20
C GLU A 553 -15.02 -22.07 -37.85
N ILE A 554 -15.29 -20.76 -37.85
CA ILE A 554 -15.28 -19.95 -36.61
C ILE A 554 -16.16 -20.53 -35.48
N ASN A 555 -17.31 -21.12 -35.80
CA ASN A 555 -18.18 -21.75 -34.79
C ASN A 555 -17.51 -22.95 -34.08
N LYS A 556 -16.67 -23.73 -34.76
CA LYS A 556 -15.87 -24.81 -34.17
C LYS A 556 -14.77 -24.27 -33.24
N ALA A 557 -14.23 -23.07 -33.51
CA ALA A 557 -13.36 -22.40 -32.55
C ALA A 557 -14.12 -21.98 -31.28
N PHE A 558 -15.38 -21.54 -31.39
CA PHE A 558 -16.24 -21.30 -30.22
C PHE A 558 -16.54 -22.60 -29.45
N ASP A 559 -16.85 -23.71 -30.13
CA ASP A 559 -17.07 -25.01 -29.47
C ASP A 559 -15.86 -25.49 -28.66
N LEU A 560 -14.65 -25.37 -29.22
CA LEU A 560 -13.40 -25.70 -28.51
C LEU A 560 -13.22 -24.84 -27.25
N MET A 561 -13.47 -23.53 -27.35
CA MET A 561 -13.37 -22.61 -26.22
C MET A 561 -14.42 -22.89 -25.14
N LEU A 562 -15.67 -23.22 -25.52
CA LEU A 562 -16.74 -23.56 -24.57
C LEU A 562 -16.47 -24.85 -23.79
N LYS A 563 -15.75 -25.82 -24.39
CA LYS A 563 -15.34 -27.07 -23.73
C LYS A 563 -14.04 -26.94 -22.92
N GLY A 564 -13.29 -25.84 -23.08
CA GLY A 564 -11.94 -25.72 -22.54
C GLY A 564 -10.89 -26.56 -23.29
N GLU A 565 -11.19 -26.96 -24.53
CA GLU A 565 -10.32 -27.74 -25.41
C GLU A 565 -9.31 -26.80 -26.12
N GLY A 566 -8.36 -26.23 -25.36
CA GLY A 566 -7.26 -25.43 -25.89
C GLY A 566 -6.83 -24.25 -25.01
N LEU A 567 -5.83 -23.48 -25.48
CA LEU A 567 -5.36 -22.24 -24.85
C LEU A 567 -5.66 -21.01 -25.72
N ARG A 568 -5.35 -21.08 -27.02
CA ARG A 568 -5.79 -20.16 -28.06
C ARG A 568 -6.01 -20.92 -29.37
N CYS A 569 -7.08 -20.55 -30.05
CA CYS A 569 -7.35 -20.95 -31.42
C CYS A 569 -7.09 -19.76 -32.35
N ILE A 570 -6.19 -19.90 -33.33
CA ILE A 570 -5.98 -18.94 -34.41
C ILE A 570 -7.06 -19.14 -35.47
N ILE A 571 -7.62 -18.04 -35.95
CA ILE A 571 -8.57 -18.01 -37.05
C ILE A 571 -7.89 -17.31 -38.23
N ARG A 572 -7.67 -18.05 -39.32
CA ARG A 572 -7.12 -17.52 -40.58
C ARG A 572 -8.21 -16.79 -41.35
N MET A 573 -8.05 -15.48 -41.60
CA MET A 573 -9.02 -14.70 -42.38
C MET A 573 -8.87 -14.94 -43.89
N ASP A 574 -7.66 -15.24 -44.33
CA ASP A 574 -7.34 -15.56 -45.72
C ASP A 574 -7.36 -17.09 -45.95
N ALA A 575 -8.48 -17.57 -46.47
CA ALA A 575 -8.72 -18.92 -47.01
C ALA A 575 -9.77 -18.82 -48.15
#